data_AF-A0A6A1WZZ6-F1
#
_entry.id   AF-A0A6A1WZZ6-F1
#
_cell.length_a   1.000
_cell.length_b   1.000
_cell.length_c   1.000
_cell.angle_alpha   90.00
_cell.angle_beta   90.00
_cell.angle_gamma   90.00
#
_symmetry.space_group_name_H-M   'P 1'
#
loop_
_entity.id
_entity.type
_entity.pdbx_description
1 polymer ?
#
loop_
_entity_poly.entity_id
_entity_poly.type
_entity_poly.pdbx_seq_one_letter_code
_entity_poly.pdbx_strand_id
1 'polypeptide(L)'
;MLERLGALVGCTGGGSRVRAWVAAIRASSPTRINSMATVPETDEHNSGIMREAQRDVATYFPTAIVSGRSRDKVYNFVRLDEIYYAGSHGMDIKGPSKRRKYNRGNQAVFFLAASEFLPMIDEVYEALLNKTSSIPGEKVENNKFCLSVLSRPKC
;
A
#
# COMPACT_ATOMS: atom_id res chain seq x y z
N MET A 1 -22.77 -11.14 -18.52
CA MET A 1 -22.10 -12.02 -17.52
C MET A 1 -22.10 -11.42 -16.10
N LEU A 2 -22.91 -10.41 -15.80
CA LEU A 2 -23.10 -9.83 -14.46
C LEU A 2 -24.49 -10.13 -13.87
N GLU A 3 -25.13 -11.21 -14.31
CA GLU A 3 -26.42 -11.68 -13.76
C GLU A 3 -26.31 -12.98 -12.95
N ARG A 4 -25.11 -13.53 -12.76
CA ARG A 4 -24.93 -14.88 -12.17
C ARG A 4 -24.20 -14.94 -10.82
N LEU A 5 -24.11 -13.83 -10.09
CA LEU A 5 -23.61 -13.82 -8.71
C LEU A 5 -24.67 -13.41 -7.66
N GLY A 6 -25.94 -13.30 -8.07
CA GLY A 6 -27.06 -12.98 -7.16
C GLY A 6 -27.77 -14.18 -6.52
N ALA A 7 -27.28 -15.42 -6.73
CA ALA A 7 -28.06 -16.62 -6.41
C ALA A 7 -27.65 -17.35 -5.10
N LEU A 8 -26.79 -16.77 -4.26
CA LEU A 8 -26.60 -17.26 -2.89
C LEU A 8 -26.45 -16.07 -1.95
N VAL A 9 -27.22 -16.04 -0.87
CA VAL A 9 -27.41 -14.93 0.08
C VAL A 9 -28.46 -13.91 -0.37
N GLY A 10 -29.72 -14.27 -0.14
CA GLY A 10 -30.82 -13.31 -0.10
C GLY A 10 -30.63 -12.32 1.03
N CYS A 11 -30.36 -11.05 0.69
CA CYS A 11 -30.63 -9.89 1.53
C CYS A 11 -30.95 -8.70 0.60
N THR A 12 -32.24 -8.50 0.38
CA THR A 12 -32.81 -7.36 -0.35
C THR A 12 -32.54 -6.07 0.44
N GLY A 13 -31.47 -5.34 0.08
CA GLY A 13 -31.14 -4.04 0.69
C GLY A 13 -29.68 -3.61 0.57
N GLY A 14 -28.75 -4.52 0.22
CA GLY A 14 -27.32 -4.22 0.17
C GLY A 14 -26.83 -3.51 -1.10
N GLY A 15 -27.51 -3.69 -2.24
CA GLY A 15 -27.03 -3.24 -3.55
C GLY A 15 -26.90 -1.73 -3.71
N SER A 16 -27.79 -0.95 -3.09
CA SER A 16 -27.72 0.53 -3.10
C SER A 16 -26.58 1.05 -2.22
N ARG A 17 -26.34 0.42 -1.07
CA ARG A 17 -25.27 0.79 -0.13
C ARG A 17 -23.89 0.48 -0.69
N VAL A 18 -23.72 -0.68 -1.34
CA VAL A 18 -22.47 -1.03 -2.02
C VAL A 18 -22.18 -0.05 -3.15
N ARG A 19 -23.18 0.29 -3.97
CA ARG A 19 -23.02 1.30 -5.04
C ARG A 19 -22.67 2.68 -4.49
N ALA A 20 -23.33 3.12 -3.42
CA ALA A 20 -23.04 4.40 -2.76
C ALA A 20 -21.62 4.44 -2.16
N TRP A 21 -21.19 3.35 -1.54
CA TRP A 21 -19.84 3.22 -0.99
C TRP A 21 -18.75 3.21 -2.08
N VAL A 22 -18.98 2.48 -3.19
CA VAL A 22 -18.08 2.50 -4.36
C VAL A 22 -18.03 3.90 -5.00
N ALA A 23 -19.16 4.59 -5.09
CA ALA A 23 -19.22 5.97 -5.58
C ALA A 23 -18.44 6.94 -4.68
N ALA A 24 -18.54 6.78 -3.36
CA ALA A 24 -17.76 7.56 -2.40
C ALA A 24 -16.25 7.31 -2.55
N ILE A 25 -15.82 6.06 -2.73
CA ILE A 25 -14.40 5.72 -3.00
C ILE A 25 -13.90 6.35 -4.30
N ARG A 26 -14.73 6.34 -5.35
CA ARG A 26 -14.38 6.98 -6.62
C ARG A 26 -14.28 8.50 -6.47
N ALA A 27 -15.18 9.13 -5.70
CA ALA A 27 -15.16 10.56 -5.42
C ALA A 27 -14.00 10.99 -4.52
N SER A 28 -13.55 10.11 -3.60
CA SER A 28 -12.41 10.35 -2.72
C SER A 28 -11.07 9.96 -3.32
N SER A 29 -11.07 9.36 -4.52
CA SER A 29 -9.84 9.06 -5.25
C SER A 29 -9.28 10.37 -5.80
N PRO A 30 -7.98 10.69 -5.60
CA PRO A 30 -7.40 11.92 -6.13
C PRO A 30 -7.61 11.98 -7.64
N THR A 31 -8.36 12.98 -8.11
CA THR A 31 -8.40 13.33 -9.52
C THR A 31 -6.99 13.78 -9.90
N ARG A 32 -6.41 13.20 -10.96
CA ARG A 32 -5.23 13.79 -11.60
C ARG A 32 -5.63 15.21 -12.00
N ILE A 33 -5.13 16.21 -11.29
CA ILE A 33 -5.21 17.59 -11.73
C ILE A 33 -4.26 17.69 -12.93
N ASN A 34 -4.83 17.85 -14.12
CA ASN A 34 -4.08 18.37 -15.25
C ASN A 34 -3.86 19.86 -14.96
N SER A 35 -2.80 20.18 -14.22
CA SER A 35 -2.45 21.58 -13.94
C SER A 35 -1.83 22.16 -15.20
N MET A 36 -2.66 22.80 -16.01
CA MET A 36 -2.22 23.78 -16.99
C MET A 36 -2.03 25.12 -16.24
N ALA A 37 -1.03 25.16 -15.37
CA ALA A 37 -0.50 26.36 -14.75
C ALA A 37 1.01 26.16 -14.60
N THR A 38 1.76 26.93 -15.40
CA THR A 38 3.22 26.82 -15.53
C THR A 38 3.90 27.32 -14.25
N VAL A 39 4.23 26.39 -13.37
CA VAL A 39 5.37 26.53 -12.45
C VAL A 39 6.25 25.31 -12.72
N PRO A 40 7.49 25.47 -13.22
CA PRO A 40 8.38 24.33 -13.42
C PRO A 40 8.99 23.98 -12.06
N GLU A 41 8.21 23.38 -11.17
CA GLU A 41 8.71 22.84 -9.91
C GLU A 41 8.65 21.32 -10.01
N THR A 42 9.79 20.74 -10.37
CA THR A 42 10.01 19.32 -10.60
C THR A 42 9.53 18.48 -9.41
N ASP A 43 8.71 17.44 -9.65
CA ASP A 43 8.28 16.42 -8.66
C ASP A 43 9.44 15.82 -7.83
N GLU A 44 10.66 15.94 -8.34
CA GLU A 44 11.90 15.53 -7.69
C GLU A 44 12.25 16.40 -6.45
N HIS A 45 11.95 17.70 -6.49
CA HIS A 45 12.25 18.68 -5.43
C HIS A 45 11.43 18.41 -4.15
N ASN A 46 10.13 18.13 -4.30
CA ASN A 46 9.23 17.85 -3.18
C ASN A 46 9.58 16.54 -2.45
N SER A 47 10.14 15.55 -3.16
CA SER A 47 10.57 14.29 -2.58
C SER A 47 11.83 14.41 -1.70
N GLY A 48 12.66 15.44 -1.95
CA GLY A 48 13.86 15.74 -1.17
C GLY A 48 13.51 16.36 0.19
N ILE A 49 12.68 17.41 0.18
CA ILE A 49 12.27 18.14 1.38
C ILE A 49 11.57 17.23 2.38
N MET A 50 10.62 16.40 1.93
CA MET A 50 9.92 15.47 2.82
C MET A 50 10.86 14.43 3.45
N ARG A 51 11.86 13.98 2.69
CA ARG A 51 12.85 13.00 3.15
C ARG A 51 13.78 13.61 4.19
N GLU A 52 14.17 14.86 4.00
CA GLU A 52 14.96 15.62 4.98
C GLU A 52 14.17 15.86 6.27
N ALA A 53 12.91 16.31 6.17
CA ALA A 53 12.05 16.48 7.34
C ALA A 53 11.88 15.17 8.13
N GLN A 54 11.70 14.03 7.45
CA GLN A 54 11.64 12.71 8.10
C GLN A 54 12.96 12.33 8.77
N ARG A 55 14.10 12.65 8.14
CA ARG A 55 15.45 12.42 8.69
C ARG A 55 15.71 13.26 9.93
N ASP A 56 15.26 14.50 9.96
CA ASP A 56 15.41 15.40 11.09
C ASP A 56 14.60 14.90 12.29
N VAL A 57 13.33 14.54 12.09
CA VAL A 57 12.50 13.93 13.15
C VAL A 57 13.15 12.63 13.65
N ALA A 58 13.66 11.82 12.72
CA ALA A 58 14.40 10.60 13.04
C ALA A 58 15.76 10.84 13.71
N THR A 59 16.23 12.08 13.87
CA THR A 59 17.42 12.35 14.70
C THR A 59 17.04 12.37 16.17
N TYR A 60 15.88 12.93 16.51
CA TYR A 60 15.45 13.16 17.88
C TYR A 60 14.59 12.03 18.44
N PHE A 61 13.72 11.43 17.63
CA PHE A 61 12.74 10.43 18.09
C PHE A 61 12.87 9.11 17.34
N PRO A 62 12.51 7.96 17.94
CA PRO A 62 12.23 6.75 17.19
C PRO A 62 11.09 7.02 16.21
N THR A 63 11.35 6.86 14.92
CA THR A 63 10.40 7.20 13.86
C THR A 63 10.10 5.98 13.03
N ALA A 64 8.83 5.80 12.65
CA ALA A 64 8.37 4.68 11.84
C ALA A 64 7.45 5.17 10.72
N ILE A 65 7.51 4.51 9.57
CA ILE A 65 6.50 4.64 8.52
C ILE A 65 5.66 3.37 8.49
N VAL A 66 4.35 3.52 8.63
CA VAL A 66 3.36 2.43 8.60
C VAL A 66 2.54 2.54 7.32
N SER A 67 2.46 1.47 6.55
CA SER A 67 1.75 1.46 5.26
C SER A 67 1.10 0.11 4.96
N GLY A 68 -0.01 0.15 4.23
CA GLY A 68 -0.62 -1.04 3.62
C GLY A 68 0.18 -1.62 2.45
N ARG A 69 1.06 -0.82 1.84
CA ARG A 69 1.93 -1.27 0.74
C ARG A 69 3.01 -2.22 1.27
N SER A 70 3.59 -3.05 0.39
CA SER A 70 4.76 -3.83 0.78
C SER A 70 5.88 -2.94 1.30
N ARG A 71 6.60 -3.43 2.31
CA ARG A 71 7.69 -2.68 2.94
C ARG A 71 8.73 -2.20 1.92
N ASP A 72 9.08 -3.06 0.96
CA ASP A 72 10.08 -2.75 -0.06
C ASP A 72 9.62 -1.64 -1.01
N LYS A 73 8.32 -1.60 -1.38
CA LYS A 73 7.76 -0.48 -2.16
C LYS A 73 7.92 0.83 -1.41
N VAL A 74 7.52 0.86 -0.13
CA VAL A 74 7.62 2.07 0.72
C VAL A 74 9.07 2.51 0.87
N TYR A 75 9.96 1.58 1.16
CA TYR A 75 11.39 1.84 1.27
C TYR A 75 11.96 2.43 -0.02
N ASN A 76 11.57 1.93 -1.20
CA ASN A 76 12.06 2.44 -2.47
C ASN A 76 11.68 3.91 -2.74
N PHE A 77 10.57 4.40 -2.15
CA PHE A 77 10.19 5.82 -2.20
C PHE A 77 10.98 6.65 -1.17
N VAL A 78 11.12 6.17 0.07
CA VAL A 78 11.62 6.95 1.22
C VAL A 78 13.13 6.83 1.45
N ARG A 79 13.73 5.66 1.20
CA ARG A 79 15.19 5.42 1.20
C ARG A 79 15.93 6.01 2.41
N LEU A 80 15.31 5.95 3.59
CA LEU A 80 15.94 6.30 4.86
C LEU A 80 16.28 5.02 5.63
N ASP A 81 17.51 4.91 6.09
CA ASP A 81 18.02 3.76 6.85
C ASP A 81 17.83 3.92 8.37
N GLU A 82 17.48 5.14 8.80
CA GLU A 82 17.48 5.60 10.18
C GLU A 82 16.12 5.44 10.89
N ILE A 83 15.13 4.90 10.18
CA ILE A 83 13.74 4.75 10.63
C ILE A 83 13.26 3.30 10.56
N TYR A 84 12.15 3.01 11.24
CA TYR A 84 11.42 1.75 11.11
C TYR A 84 10.47 1.79 9.92
N TYR A 85 10.29 0.65 9.27
CA TYR A 85 9.26 0.45 8.25
C TYR A 85 8.36 -0.70 8.66
N ALA A 86 7.05 -0.44 8.67
CA ALA A 86 6.01 -1.44 8.83
C ALA A 86 5.17 -1.47 7.55
N GLY A 87 5.45 -2.44 6.68
CA GLY A 87 4.73 -2.68 5.44
C GLY A 87 3.66 -3.77 5.59
N SER A 88 2.89 -3.97 4.53
CA SER A 88 1.88 -5.02 4.43
C SER A 88 0.89 -4.98 5.61
N HIS A 89 0.41 -3.77 5.92
CA HIS A 89 -0.47 -3.49 7.07
C HIS A 89 0.15 -3.85 8.44
N GLY A 90 1.49 -3.87 8.53
CA GLY A 90 2.22 -4.14 9.77
C GLY A 90 2.74 -5.58 9.90
N MET A 91 2.53 -6.43 8.89
CA MET A 91 2.98 -7.83 8.91
C MET A 91 4.46 -7.99 8.52
N ASP A 92 5.07 -6.99 7.90
CA ASP A 92 6.51 -6.94 7.58
C ASP A 92 7.15 -5.71 8.22
N ILE A 93 7.89 -5.91 9.32
CA ILE A 93 8.55 -4.83 10.06
C ILE A 93 10.07 -4.97 9.95
N LYS A 94 10.72 -3.85 9.59
CA LYS A 94 12.18 -3.70 9.62
C LYS A 94 12.56 -2.48 10.42
N GLY A 95 13.51 -2.66 11.34
CA GLY A 95 14.15 -1.59 12.06
C GLY A 95 15.26 -0.90 11.27
N PRO A 96 15.76 0.22 11.79
CA PRO A 96 16.83 0.98 11.17
C PRO A 96 18.12 0.13 11.06
N SER A 97 18.78 0.21 9.92
CA SER A 97 20.05 -0.48 9.64
C SER A 97 21.26 0.30 10.16
N LYS A 98 21.14 1.64 10.25
CA LYS A 98 22.18 2.52 10.79
C LYS A 98 21.96 2.75 12.30
N ARG A 99 23.00 2.44 13.08
CA ARG A 99 23.00 2.60 14.53
C ARG A 99 23.07 4.09 14.89
N ARG A 100 22.19 4.56 15.77
CA ARG A 100 22.36 5.90 16.40
C ARG A 100 23.49 5.84 17.42
N LYS A 101 24.27 6.92 17.56
CA LYS A 101 25.33 7.06 18.58
C LYS A 101 24.85 6.75 20.01
N TYR A 102 23.57 6.98 20.30
CA TYR A 102 22.97 6.82 21.62
C TYR A 102 22.25 5.48 21.85
N ASN A 103 22.02 4.67 20.82
CA ASN A 103 21.35 3.37 20.95
C ASN A 103 22.37 2.23 20.80
N ARG A 104 23.11 1.96 21.88
CA ARG A 104 24.05 0.83 21.95
C ARG A 104 23.36 -0.54 22.08
N GLY A 105 22.02 -0.63 22.09
CA GLY A 105 21.29 -1.89 22.36
C GLY A 105 20.35 -2.41 21.27
N ASN A 106 19.99 -1.65 20.24
CA ASN A 106 18.96 -2.12 19.31
C ASN A 106 19.54 -3.12 18.30
N GLN A 107 19.19 -4.40 18.47
CA GLN A 107 19.32 -5.41 17.44
C GLN A 107 18.52 -4.99 16.21
N ALA A 108 18.98 -5.39 15.02
CA ALA A 108 18.22 -5.22 13.79
C ALA A 108 16.86 -5.92 13.96
N VAL A 109 15.80 -5.14 14.14
CA VAL A 109 14.44 -5.67 14.24
C VAL A 109 14.02 -6.12 12.85
N PHE A 110 13.84 -7.42 12.66
CA PHE A 110 13.24 -7.97 11.45
C PHE A 110 12.15 -8.94 11.89
N PHE A 111 10.90 -8.59 11.58
CA PHE A 111 9.74 -9.33 12.03
C PHE A 111 8.77 -9.54 10.87
N LEU A 112 8.47 -10.80 10.60
CA LEU A 112 7.52 -11.24 9.58
C LEU A 112 6.43 -12.05 10.29
N ALA A 113 5.35 -11.40 10.68
CA ALA A 113 4.34 -11.99 11.58
C ALA A 113 3.64 -13.22 11.00
N ALA A 114 3.57 -13.33 9.67
CA ALA A 114 2.82 -14.35 8.94
C ALA A 114 3.65 -15.05 7.86
N SER A 115 4.98 -15.17 8.07
CA SER A 115 5.88 -15.78 7.06
C SER A 115 5.47 -17.19 6.66
N GLU A 116 4.86 -17.97 7.56
CA GLU A 116 4.36 -19.32 7.28
C GLU A 116 3.23 -19.36 6.24
N PHE A 117 2.48 -18.26 6.08
CA PHE A 117 1.36 -18.18 5.15
C PHE A 117 1.77 -17.72 3.74
N LEU A 118 3.03 -17.37 3.51
CA LEU A 118 3.49 -16.91 2.20
C LEU A 118 3.15 -17.88 1.05
N PRO A 119 3.34 -19.21 1.17
CA PRO A 119 2.97 -20.13 0.09
C PRO A 119 1.47 -20.08 -0.25
N MET A 120 0.61 -20.04 0.77
CA MET A 120 -0.84 -19.91 0.58
C MET A 120 -1.21 -18.58 -0.07
N ILE A 121 -0.55 -17.48 0.31
CA ILE A 121 -0.80 -16.16 -0.28
C ILE A 121 -0.43 -16.17 -1.76
N ASP A 122 0.68 -16.81 -2.15
CA ASP A 122 1.09 -16.94 -3.54
C ASP A 122 0.06 -17.76 -4.35
N GLU A 123 -0.47 -18.86 -3.79
CA GLU A 123 -1.57 -19.63 -4.41
C GLU A 123 -2.82 -18.77 -4.62
N VAL A 124 -3.22 -17.99 -3.61
CA VAL A 124 -4.38 -17.09 -3.71
C VAL A 124 -4.12 -15.99 -4.75
N TYR A 125 -2.90 -15.46 -4.84
CA TYR A 125 -2.53 -14.47 -5.83
C TYR A 125 -2.69 -14.99 -7.25
N GLU A 126 -2.18 -16.19 -7.55
CA GLU A 126 -2.34 -16.83 -8.86
C GLU A 126 -3.82 -17.14 -9.17
N ALA A 127 -4.58 -17.60 -8.17
CA ALA A 127 -6.02 -17.82 -8.33
C ALA A 127 -6.77 -16.52 -8.65
N LEU A 128 -6.40 -15.40 -8.02
CA LEU A 128 -6.97 -14.10 -8.31
C LEU A 128 -6.60 -13.63 -9.72
N LEU A 129 -5.31 -13.70 -10.10
CA LEU A 129 -4.86 -13.34 -11.46
C LEU A 129 -5.66 -14.06 -12.53
N ASN A 130 -5.82 -15.37 -12.39
CA ASN A 130 -6.58 -16.20 -13.33
C ASN A 130 -8.05 -15.79 -13.40
N LYS A 131 -8.71 -15.58 -12.25
CA LYS A 131 -10.13 -15.18 -12.21
C LYS A 131 -10.39 -13.78 -12.75
N THR A 132 -9.52 -12.83 -12.44
CA THR A 132 -9.68 -11.42 -12.84
C THR A 132 -9.19 -11.14 -14.26
N SER A 133 -8.46 -12.08 -14.89
CA SER A 133 -7.91 -11.92 -16.25
C SER A 133 -8.96 -11.54 -17.31
N SER A 134 -10.19 -12.01 -17.13
CA SER A 134 -11.32 -11.75 -18.03
C SER A 134 -12.00 -10.40 -17.82
N ILE A 135 -11.65 -9.66 -16.75
CA ILE A 135 -12.31 -8.39 -16.39
C ILE A 135 -11.42 -7.23 -16.84
N PRO A 136 -11.82 -6.46 -17.87
CA PRO A 136 -10.98 -5.38 -18.39
C PRO A 136 -10.76 -4.27 -17.36
N GLY A 137 -9.50 -3.89 -17.14
CA GLY A 137 -9.15 -2.79 -16.23
C GLY A 137 -8.95 -3.22 -14.77
N GLU A 138 -9.12 -4.51 -14.45
CA GLU A 138 -8.71 -5.04 -13.15
C GLU A 138 -7.22 -5.33 -13.10
N LYS A 139 -6.61 -5.03 -11.95
CA LYS A 139 -5.23 -5.35 -11.63
C LYS A 139 -5.15 -5.94 -10.24
N VAL A 140 -4.51 -7.10 -10.10
CA VAL A 140 -4.17 -7.66 -8.79
C VAL A 140 -2.82 -7.09 -8.35
N GLU A 141 -2.77 -6.52 -7.16
CA GLU A 141 -1.55 -6.03 -6.52
C GLU A 141 -1.16 -6.97 -5.37
N ASN A 142 0.07 -7.51 -5.45
CA ASN A 142 0.69 -8.26 -4.36
C ASN A 142 1.52 -7.32 -3.47
N ASN A 143 1.19 -7.27 -2.18
CA ASN A 143 1.89 -6.52 -1.13
C ASN A 143 2.54 -7.47 -0.10
N LYS A 144 3.01 -8.65 -0.54
CA LYS A 144 3.66 -9.71 0.26
C LYS A 144 2.71 -10.44 1.20
N PHE A 145 2.14 -9.77 2.19
CA PHE A 145 1.14 -10.37 3.11
C PHE A 145 -0.30 -9.92 2.83
N CYS A 146 -0.50 -9.06 1.84
CA CYS A 146 -1.82 -8.54 1.49
C CYS A 146 -1.98 -8.52 -0.02
N LEU A 147 -3.14 -8.94 -0.50
CA LEU A 147 -3.52 -8.90 -1.91
C LEU A 147 -4.64 -7.89 -2.10
N SER A 148 -4.64 -7.17 -3.22
CA SER A 148 -5.68 -6.20 -3.52
C SER A 148 -6.06 -6.27 -5.00
N VAL A 149 -7.35 -6.39 -5.28
CA VAL A 149 -7.88 -6.29 -6.65
C VAL A 149 -8.30 -4.85 -6.88
N LEU A 150 -7.58 -4.14 -7.74
CA LEU A 150 -7.86 -2.76 -8.11
C LEU A 150 -8.66 -2.75 -9.41
N SER A 151 -9.94 -2.38 -9.32
CA SER A 151 -10.78 -2.15 -10.50
C SER A 151 -10.69 -0.69 -10.93
N ARG A 152 -10.08 -0.43 -12.08
CA ARG A 152 -10.02 0.91 -12.69
C ARG A 152 -11.05 0.96 -13.83
N PRO A 153 -12.05 1.86 -13.76
CA PRO A 153 -12.92 2.09 -14.91
C PRO A 153 -12.09 2.59 -16.09
N LYS A 154 -12.29 2.02 -17.27
CA LYS A 154 -11.82 2.61 -18.52
C LYS A 154 -12.73 3.81 -18.81
N CYS A 155 -12.18 5.02 -18.67
CA CYS A 155 -12.80 6.24 -19.15
C CYS A 155 -12.70 6.30 -20.67
#